data_AF-A0A927Z9H7-F1
#
_entry.id   AF-A0A927Z9H7-F1
#
_cell.length_a   1.000
_cell.length_b   1.000
_cell.length_c   1.000
_cell.angle_alpha   90.00
_cell.angle_beta   90.00
_cell.angle_gamma   90.00
#
_symmetry.space_group_name_H-M   'P 1'
#
loop_
_entity.id
_entity.type
_entity.pdbx_description
1 polymer ?
#
loop_
_entity_poly.entity_id
_entity_poly.type
_entity_poly.pdbx_seq_one_letter_code
_entity_poly.pdbx_strand_id
1 'polypeptide(L)'
;MDDQKYQFDDQSFFRYYEGFRKKEKMKKGALDEYLGDQIRVSSETVKGWRCKKYGPSELEMIKRIGEVFRMKDWKVLLKLVDEKEDTMGLTSQQKESLKRVYDVIMDFLFEFERTDGFNDYWISYSLSGEKDIEDKIILLVDDKIAGIDLVLNKEYFYLGEHDVFDELAEYVGDTINSIVDGKLSYAYRYEAISNGNPTTMEDYDMAMRTILTIIDKYK
;
A
#
# COMPACT_ATOMS: atom_id res chain seq x y z
N MET A 1 15.66 8.33 22.53
CA MET A 1 14.66 9.26 23.10
C MET A 1 13.34 8.88 22.47
N ASP A 2 12.38 8.44 23.27
CA ASP A 2 11.14 7.82 22.80
C ASP A 2 10.37 8.75 21.86
N ASP A 3 10.40 8.41 20.57
CA ASP A 3 9.74 9.12 19.48
C ASP A 3 8.27 8.70 19.36
N GLN A 4 7.58 8.63 20.52
CA GLN A 4 6.18 8.23 20.58
C GLN A 4 5.31 9.31 19.92
N LYS A 5 4.70 8.97 18.80
CA LYS A 5 3.70 9.83 18.13
C LYS A 5 2.40 9.77 18.92
N TYR A 6 1.77 10.92 19.13
CA TYR A 6 0.48 11.03 19.82
C TYR A 6 -0.53 11.66 18.87
N GLN A 7 -1.78 11.17 18.91
CA GLN A 7 -2.88 11.75 18.15
C GLN A 7 -4.05 12.06 19.08
N PHE A 8 -4.90 12.98 18.64
CA PHE A 8 -6.11 13.31 19.36
C PHE A 8 -7.07 12.11 19.45
N ASP A 9 -7.53 11.80 20.66
CA ASP A 9 -8.53 10.76 20.90
C ASP A 9 -9.94 11.38 20.89
N ASP A 10 -10.61 11.24 19.73
CA ASP A 10 -11.99 11.68 19.52
C ASP A 10 -12.99 11.02 20.48
N GLN A 11 -12.74 9.79 20.90
CA GLN A 11 -13.63 9.06 21.80
C GLN A 11 -13.51 9.60 23.21
N SER A 12 -12.27 9.75 23.71
CA SER A 12 -12.05 10.35 25.01
C SER A 12 -12.56 11.78 25.04
N PHE A 13 -12.28 12.59 24.02
CA PHE A 13 -12.85 13.93 23.89
C PHE A 13 -14.38 13.92 23.98
N PHE A 14 -15.06 13.05 23.21
CA PHE A 14 -16.52 12.98 23.24
C PHE A 14 -17.07 12.61 24.63
N ARG A 15 -16.43 11.68 25.34
CA ARG A 15 -16.82 11.32 26.71
C ARG A 15 -16.69 12.50 27.67
N TYR A 16 -15.57 13.22 27.63
CA TYR A 16 -15.34 14.38 28.50
C TYR A 16 -16.27 15.54 28.14
N TYR A 17 -16.47 15.78 26.84
CA TYR A 17 -17.43 16.77 26.35
C TYR A 17 -18.84 16.48 26.87
N GLU A 18 -19.33 15.25 26.75
CA GLU A 18 -20.66 14.86 27.24
C GLU A 18 -20.75 14.92 28.78
N GLY A 19 -19.69 14.55 29.49
CA GLY A 19 -19.60 14.66 30.94
C GLY A 19 -19.68 16.11 31.41
N PHE A 20 -18.90 17.00 30.81
CA PHE A 20 -18.90 18.43 31.09
C PHE A 20 -20.25 19.07 30.76
N ARG A 21 -20.81 18.75 29.58
CA ARG A 21 -22.15 19.19 29.16
C ARG A 21 -23.22 18.87 30.19
N LYS A 22 -23.23 17.64 30.70
CA LYS A 22 -24.20 17.18 31.71
C LYS A 22 -23.99 17.89 33.05
N LYS A 23 -22.74 18.05 33.47
CA LYS A 23 -22.37 18.70 34.74
C LYS A 23 -22.76 20.18 34.76
N GLU A 24 -22.43 20.91 33.70
CA GLU A 24 -22.71 22.34 33.56
C GLU A 24 -24.11 22.64 32.98
N LYS A 25 -24.91 21.58 32.70
CA LYS A 25 -26.28 21.65 32.16
C LYS A 25 -26.40 22.48 30.86
N MET A 26 -25.40 22.35 29.98
CA MET A 26 -25.33 23.10 28.72
C MET A 26 -26.01 22.35 27.56
N LYS A 27 -26.54 23.10 26.59
CA LYS A 27 -26.92 22.53 25.28
C LYS A 27 -25.66 22.28 24.44
N LYS A 28 -25.71 21.33 23.50
CA LYS A 28 -24.56 20.98 22.63
C LYS A 28 -24.01 22.20 21.88
N GLY A 29 -24.86 22.97 21.19
CA GLY A 29 -24.40 24.18 20.48
C GLY A 29 -23.78 25.23 21.40
N ALA A 30 -24.35 25.44 22.60
CA ALA A 30 -23.80 26.38 23.57
C ALA A 30 -22.44 25.95 24.12
N LEU A 31 -22.20 24.65 24.25
CA LEU A 31 -20.88 24.14 24.62
C LEU A 31 -19.88 24.19 23.45
N ASP A 32 -20.35 23.98 22.21
CA ASP A 32 -19.52 24.16 21.00
C ASP A 32 -19.03 25.62 20.90
N GLU A 33 -19.91 26.60 21.16
CA GLU A 33 -19.57 28.04 21.21
C GLU A 33 -18.63 28.37 22.38
N TYR A 34 -18.99 27.96 23.60
CA TYR A 34 -18.18 28.22 24.78
C TYR A 34 -16.76 27.67 24.66
N LEU A 35 -16.62 26.41 24.22
CA LEU A 35 -15.31 25.80 24.01
C LEU A 35 -14.54 26.53 22.90
N GLY A 36 -15.22 26.88 21.81
CA GLY A 36 -14.65 27.65 20.70
C GLY A 36 -14.07 28.99 21.14
N ASP A 37 -14.81 29.75 21.95
CA ASP A 37 -14.38 31.04 22.48
C ASP A 37 -13.15 30.92 23.38
N GLN A 38 -13.11 29.91 24.26
CA GLN A 38 -11.98 29.71 25.17
C GLN A 38 -10.68 29.34 24.45
N ILE A 39 -10.77 28.56 23.37
CA ILE A 39 -9.59 28.09 22.63
C ILE A 39 -9.35 28.85 21.31
N ARG A 40 -10.17 29.88 21.03
CA ARG A 40 -10.12 30.75 19.84
C ARG A 40 -10.30 30.02 18.51
N VAL A 41 -11.27 29.11 18.43
CA VAL A 41 -11.70 28.45 17.18
C VAL A 41 -13.20 28.61 16.97
N SER A 42 -13.68 28.39 15.75
CA SER A 42 -15.12 28.49 15.48
C SER A 42 -15.91 27.36 16.15
N SER A 43 -17.17 27.62 16.51
CA SER A 43 -18.09 26.60 17.04
C SER A 43 -18.28 25.42 16.06
N GLU A 44 -18.23 25.67 14.76
CA GLU A 44 -18.27 24.61 13.74
C GLU A 44 -17.01 23.72 13.77
N THR A 45 -15.84 24.28 14.13
CA THR A 45 -14.61 23.49 14.33
C THR A 45 -14.78 22.52 15.49
N VAL A 46 -15.30 23.01 16.62
CA VAL A 46 -15.58 22.17 17.80
C VAL A 46 -16.62 21.10 17.49
N LYS A 47 -17.67 21.46 16.76
CA LYS A 47 -18.68 20.51 16.27
C LYS A 47 -18.06 19.46 15.35
N GLY A 48 -17.11 19.84 14.49
CA GLY A 48 -16.33 18.91 13.67
C GLY A 48 -15.57 17.87 14.49
N TRP A 49 -14.92 18.29 15.58
CA TRP A 49 -14.25 17.40 16.52
C TRP A 49 -15.22 16.46 17.23
N ARG A 50 -16.33 17.01 17.73
CA ARG A 50 -17.40 16.24 18.38
C ARG A 50 -18.03 15.21 17.45
N CYS A 51 -18.15 15.54 16.17
CA CYS A 51 -18.69 14.67 15.12
C CYS A 51 -17.62 13.80 14.45
N LYS A 52 -16.40 13.72 14.99
CA LYS A 52 -15.31 12.87 14.50
C LYS A 52 -14.89 13.13 13.05
N LYS A 53 -15.10 14.34 12.54
CA LYS A 53 -14.71 14.70 11.17
C LYS A 53 -13.21 15.01 11.02
N TYR A 54 -12.65 15.63 12.05
CA TYR A 54 -11.25 16.01 12.19
C TYR A 54 -10.98 16.30 13.67
N GLY A 55 -9.73 16.50 14.08
CA GLY A 55 -9.35 16.84 15.45
C GLY A 55 -8.35 18.00 15.50
N PRO A 56 -8.11 18.60 16.67
CA PRO A 56 -7.01 19.54 16.86
C PRO A 56 -5.67 18.84 16.58
N SER A 57 -4.83 19.47 15.76
CA SER A 57 -3.50 18.97 15.39
C SER A 57 -2.37 19.48 16.30
N GLU A 58 -2.61 20.57 17.03
CA GLU A 58 -1.62 21.21 17.89
C GLU A 58 -1.74 20.76 19.34
N LEU A 59 -0.64 20.32 19.94
CA LEU A 59 -0.60 19.87 21.33
C LEU A 59 -1.08 20.95 22.31
N GLU A 60 -0.75 22.21 22.04
CA GLU A 60 -1.15 23.36 22.85
C GLU A 60 -2.67 23.55 22.86
N MET A 61 -3.33 23.26 21.73
CA MET A 61 -4.80 23.28 21.65
C MET A 61 -5.42 22.17 22.51
N ILE A 62 -4.83 20.98 22.50
CA ILE A 62 -5.29 19.83 23.30
C ILE A 62 -5.15 20.11 24.80
N LYS A 63 -4.05 20.75 25.22
CA LYS A 63 -3.86 21.19 26.62
C LYS A 63 -4.95 22.16 27.05
N ARG A 64 -5.25 23.17 26.23
CA ARG A 64 -6.31 24.16 26.52
C ARG A 64 -7.69 23.52 26.61
N ILE A 65 -7.99 22.52 25.77
CA ILE A 65 -9.23 21.73 25.92
C ILE A 65 -9.27 21.06 27.30
N GLY A 66 -8.15 20.48 27.73
CA GLY A 66 -7.99 19.90 29.07
C GLY A 66 -8.24 20.90 30.19
N GLU A 67 -7.73 22.13 30.06
CA GLU A 67 -7.95 23.22 31.01
C GLU A 67 -9.43 23.63 31.10
N VAL A 68 -10.10 23.79 29.96
CA VAL A 68 -11.53 24.13 29.89
C VAL A 68 -12.38 23.04 30.56
N PHE A 69 -12.06 21.78 30.30
CA PHE A 69 -12.73 20.65 30.95
C PHE A 69 -12.28 20.39 32.39
N ARG A 70 -11.36 21.19 32.93
CA ARG A 70 -10.81 21.09 34.30
C ARG A 70 -10.22 19.70 34.58
N MET A 71 -9.51 19.16 33.59
CA MET A 71 -8.90 17.84 33.63
C MET A 71 -7.55 17.91 34.37
N LYS A 72 -7.31 16.95 35.28
CA LYS A 72 -6.01 16.85 35.98
C LYS A 72 -4.90 16.36 35.06
N ASP A 73 -5.26 15.48 34.13
CA ASP A 73 -4.36 14.97 33.11
C ASP A 73 -5.01 15.15 31.74
N TRP A 74 -4.51 16.10 30.96
CA TRP A 74 -4.99 16.37 29.60
C TRP A 74 -4.49 15.30 28.60
N LYS A 75 -3.47 14.52 28.95
CA LYS A 75 -2.93 13.46 28.08
C LYS A 75 -3.95 12.36 27.81
N VAL A 76 -5.02 12.24 28.61
CA VAL A 76 -6.14 11.32 28.32
C VAL A 76 -6.94 11.72 27.07
N LEU A 77 -6.75 12.93 26.55
CA LEU A 77 -7.25 13.37 25.24
C LEU A 77 -6.30 13.02 24.10
N LEU A 78 -5.12 12.52 24.45
CA LEU A 78 -4.22 11.88 23.51
C LEU A 78 -4.45 10.38 23.62
N LYS A 79 -4.54 9.74 22.47
CA LYS A 79 -4.14 8.36 22.38
C LYS A 79 -2.71 8.37 21.89
N LEU A 80 -1.89 7.48 22.46
CA LEU A 80 -0.71 7.05 21.74
C LEU A 80 -1.18 6.75 20.31
N VAL A 81 -0.51 7.35 19.33
CA VAL A 81 -0.34 6.60 18.11
C VAL A 81 0.61 5.49 18.56
N ASP A 82 0.03 4.44 19.15
CA ASP A 82 0.39 3.14 18.61
C ASP A 82 0.21 3.39 17.12
N GLU A 83 1.33 3.36 16.38
CA GLU A 83 1.24 3.16 14.93
C GLU A 83 0.09 2.19 14.79
N LYS A 84 -1.04 2.68 14.24
CA LYS A 84 -2.24 1.85 14.11
C LYS A 84 -1.70 0.50 13.73
N GLU A 85 -2.00 -0.50 14.57
CA GLU A 85 -1.61 -1.88 14.35
C GLU A 85 -1.48 -2.07 12.87
N ASP A 86 -0.23 -2.16 12.40
CA ASP A 86 0.02 -2.75 11.11
C ASP A 86 -0.52 -4.14 11.36
N THR A 87 -1.74 -4.41 10.92
CA THR A 87 -2.34 -5.75 11.02
C THR A 87 -1.56 -6.78 10.20
N MET A 88 -0.34 -6.42 9.76
CA MET A 88 0.50 -6.99 8.73
C MET A 88 1.97 -7.10 9.14
N GLY A 89 2.36 -6.66 10.35
CA GLY A 89 3.69 -6.99 10.87
C GLY A 89 4.91 -6.45 10.11
N LEU A 90 4.76 -5.50 9.17
CA LEU A 90 5.87 -4.99 8.36
C LEU A 90 6.38 -3.63 8.87
N THR A 91 7.65 -3.60 9.28
CA THR A 91 8.39 -2.37 9.57
C THR A 91 8.50 -1.46 8.34
N SER A 92 8.83 -0.18 8.53
CA SER A 92 9.06 0.75 7.41
C SER A 92 10.14 0.25 6.43
N GLN A 93 11.20 -0.38 6.95
CA GLN A 93 12.25 -0.98 6.13
C GLN A 93 11.72 -2.14 5.28
N GLN A 94 10.83 -2.96 5.84
CA GLN A 94 10.18 -4.04 5.11
C GLN A 94 9.21 -3.51 4.05
N LYS A 95 8.47 -2.44 4.33
CA LYS A 95 7.60 -1.78 3.33
C LYS A 95 8.41 -1.21 2.16
N GLU A 96 9.55 -0.59 2.43
CA GLU A 96 10.46 -0.13 1.38
C GLU A 96 11.05 -1.30 0.57
N SER A 97 11.38 -2.41 1.24
CA SER A 97 11.88 -3.63 0.59
C SER A 97 10.82 -4.25 -0.32
N LEU A 98 9.58 -4.36 0.18
CA LEU A 98 8.43 -4.83 -0.59
C LEU A 98 8.18 -3.96 -1.82
N LYS A 99 8.28 -2.63 -1.68
CA LYS A 99 8.15 -1.70 -2.79
C LYS A 99 9.22 -1.95 -3.87
N ARG A 100 10.48 -2.21 -3.49
CA ARG A 100 11.56 -2.47 -4.47
C ARG A 100 11.30 -3.72 -5.30
N VAL A 101 10.81 -4.80 -4.67
CA VAL A 101 10.41 -6.01 -5.40
C VAL A 101 9.21 -5.71 -6.32
N TYR A 102 8.19 -5.04 -5.79
CA TYR A 102 7.01 -4.66 -6.56
C TYR A 102 7.35 -3.81 -7.79
N ASP A 103 8.21 -2.79 -7.64
CA ASP A 103 8.61 -1.91 -8.75
C ASP A 103 9.23 -2.71 -9.91
N VAL A 104 10.12 -3.67 -9.61
CA VAL A 104 10.76 -4.50 -10.64
C VAL A 104 9.81 -5.50 -11.29
N ILE A 105 8.86 -6.06 -10.53
CA ILE A 105 7.78 -6.88 -11.09
C ILE A 105 6.91 -6.04 -12.02
N MET A 106 6.56 -4.82 -11.61
CA MET A 106 5.76 -3.91 -12.43
C MET A 106 6.47 -3.54 -13.73
N ASP A 107 7.75 -3.21 -13.68
CA ASP A 107 8.54 -2.91 -14.87
C ASP A 107 8.52 -4.08 -15.86
N PHE A 108 8.66 -5.31 -15.36
CA PHE A 108 8.53 -6.53 -16.18
C PHE A 108 7.14 -6.64 -16.83
N LEU A 109 6.07 -6.52 -16.04
CA LEU A 109 4.69 -6.68 -16.53
C LEU A 109 4.30 -5.58 -17.54
N PHE A 110 4.73 -4.34 -17.30
CA PHE A 110 4.54 -3.25 -18.26
C PHE A 110 5.25 -3.53 -19.58
N GLU A 111 6.46 -4.10 -19.54
CA GLU A 111 7.16 -4.46 -20.76
C GLU A 111 6.48 -5.62 -21.48
N PHE A 112 6.06 -6.65 -20.73
CA PHE A 112 5.31 -7.78 -21.25
C PHE A 112 4.05 -7.32 -21.99
N GLU A 113 3.22 -6.47 -21.38
CA GLU A 113 2.03 -5.90 -22.02
C GLU A 113 2.39 -5.08 -23.27
N ARG A 114 3.34 -4.14 -23.14
CA ARG A 114 3.71 -3.21 -24.21
C ARG A 114 4.28 -3.92 -25.44
N THR A 115 4.94 -5.06 -25.25
CA THR A 115 5.64 -5.80 -26.32
C THR A 115 4.84 -6.99 -26.85
N ASP A 116 3.55 -7.08 -26.47
CA ASP A 116 2.68 -8.22 -26.75
C ASP A 116 3.34 -9.57 -26.36
N GLY A 117 3.76 -9.68 -25.11
CA GLY A 117 4.44 -10.87 -24.60
C GLY A 117 5.80 -11.10 -25.26
N PHE A 118 6.55 -10.01 -25.50
CA PHE A 118 7.86 -10.00 -26.16
C PHE A 118 7.84 -10.31 -27.67
N ASN A 119 6.67 -10.39 -28.31
CA ASN A 119 6.55 -10.60 -29.76
C ASN A 119 7.14 -9.44 -30.58
N ASP A 120 7.08 -8.20 -30.09
CA ASP A 120 7.69 -7.05 -30.76
C ASP A 120 9.19 -7.24 -31.02
N TYR A 121 9.90 -7.93 -30.12
CA TYR A 121 11.31 -8.23 -30.28
C TYR A 121 11.58 -9.16 -31.46
N TRP A 122 10.63 -10.06 -31.78
CA TRP A 122 10.74 -10.92 -32.96
C TRP A 122 10.79 -10.10 -34.24
N ILE A 123 9.88 -9.12 -34.37
CA ILE A 123 9.82 -8.22 -35.51
C ILE A 123 11.11 -7.41 -35.60
N SER A 124 11.57 -6.85 -34.48
CA SER A 124 12.81 -6.07 -34.40
C SER A 124 14.04 -6.88 -34.85
N TYR A 125 14.22 -8.08 -34.30
CA TYR A 125 15.36 -8.93 -34.64
C TYR A 125 15.28 -9.45 -36.08
N SER A 126 14.08 -9.78 -36.58
CA SER A 126 13.87 -10.18 -37.97
C SER A 126 14.32 -9.07 -38.95
N LEU A 127 13.95 -7.82 -38.67
CA LEU A 127 14.34 -6.67 -39.50
C LEU A 127 15.85 -6.38 -39.45
N SER A 128 16.51 -6.74 -38.36
CA SER A 128 17.97 -6.59 -38.21
C SER A 128 18.80 -7.68 -38.89
N GLY A 129 18.15 -8.71 -39.45
CA GLY A 129 18.82 -9.84 -40.10
C GLY A 129 19.45 -10.83 -39.11
N GLU A 130 18.97 -10.82 -37.87
CA GLU A 130 19.46 -11.67 -36.80
C GLU A 130 19.13 -13.15 -37.05
N LYS A 131 20.03 -14.04 -36.62
CA LYS A 131 19.80 -15.50 -36.63
C LYS A 131 19.45 -15.95 -35.22
N ASP A 132 18.72 -17.06 -35.12
CA ASP A 132 18.37 -17.65 -33.82
C ASP A 132 17.58 -16.67 -32.92
N ILE A 133 16.60 -15.98 -33.52
CA ILE A 133 15.77 -14.94 -32.89
C ILE A 133 15.07 -15.46 -31.63
N GLU A 134 14.61 -16.72 -31.68
CA GLU A 134 13.96 -17.39 -30.55
C GLU A 134 14.88 -17.45 -29.33
N ASP A 135 16.10 -17.98 -29.51
CA ASP A 135 17.12 -18.07 -28.45
C ASP A 135 17.43 -16.69 -27.88
N LYS A 136 17.51 -15.64 -28.72
CA LYS A 136 17.74 -14.28 -28.22
C LYS A 136 16.61 -13.74 -27.36
N ILE A 137 15.36 -14.01 -27.75
CA ILE A 137 14.21 -13.58 -26.96
C ILE A 137 14.17 -14.36 -25.65
N ILE A 138 14.41 -15.67 -25.67
CA ILE A 138 14.51 -16.49 -24.45
C ILE A 138 15.57 -15.90 -23.52
N LEU A 139 16.79 -15.67 -24.00
CA LEU A 139 17.87 -15.09 -23.19
C LEU A 139 17.52 -13.69 -22.64
N LEU A 140 16.84 -12.87 -23.43
CA LEU A 140 16.39 -11.54 -23.00
C LEU A 140 15.35 -11.63 -21.88
N VAL A 141 14.41 -12.56 -21.97
CA VAL A 141 13.38 -12.75 -20.96
C VAL A 141 13.96 -13.39 -19.71
N ASP A 142 14.83 -14.39 -19.85
CA ASP A 142 15.56 -15.01 -18.75
C ASP A 142 16.37 -13.98 -17.95
N ASP A 143 17.06 -13.05 -18.62
CA ASP A 143 17.81 -11.97 -17.96
C ASP A 143 16.90 -11.04 -17.16
N LYS A 144 15.69 -10.78 -17.66
CA LYS A 144 14.69 -9.96 -16.96
C LYS A 144 14.12 -10.67 -15.74
N ILE A 145 13.80 -11.96 -15.85
CA ILE A 145 13.32 -12.77 -14.72
C ILE A 145 14.43 -12.89 -13.67
N ALA A 146 15.67 -13.15 -14.09
CA ALA A 146 16.83 -13.15 -13.21
C ALA A 146 17.04 -11.79 -12.51
N GLY A 147 16.67 -10.69 -13.15
CA GLY A 147 16.63 -9.36 -12.55
C GLY A 147 15.62 -9.26 -11.39
N ILE A 148 14.43 -9.85 -11.54
CA ILE A 148 13.43 -9.95 -10.47
C ILE A 148 13.97 -10.80 -9.32
N ASP A 149 14.48 -11.99 -9.63
CA ASP A 149 15.04 -12.90 -8.63
C ASP A 149 16.20 -12.26 -7.86
N LEU A 150 17.05 -11.50 -8.54
CA LEU A 150 18.17 -10.81 -7.90
C LEU A 150 17.68 -9.78 -6.88
N VAL A 151 16.63 -9.01 -7.21
CA VAL A 151 16.06 -8.04 -6.27
C VAL A 151 15.38 -8.76 -5.12
N LEU A 152 14.54 -9.76 -5.40
CA LEU A 152 13.89 -10.56 -4.38
C LEU A 152 14.91 -11.14 -3.39
N ASN A 153 15.98 -11.77 -3.88
CA ASN A 153 17.06 -12.33 -3.07
C ASN A 153 17.80 -11.28 -2.24
N LYS A 154 18.00 -10.06 -2.75
CA LYS A 154 18.61 -8.97 -1.96
C LYS A 154 17.69 -8.53 -0.82
N GLU A 155 16.38 -8.55 -1.04
CA GLU A 155 15.39 -8.16 -0.04
C GLU A 155 15.07 -9.27 0.98
N TYR A 156 15.57 -10.50 0.77
CA TYR A 156 15.44 -11.60 1.74
C TYR A 156 15.89 -11.22 3.15
N PHE A 157 16.93 -10.38 3.27
CA PHE A 157 17.39 -9.91 4.58
C PHE A 157 16.29 -9.20 5.39
N TYR A 158 15.38 -8.49 4.71
CA TYR A 158 14.28 -7.76 5.35
C TYR A 158 12.98 -8.57 5.36
N LEU A 159 12.69 -9.30 4.28
CA LEU A 159 11.40 -9.95 4.05
C LEU A 159 11.40 -11.46 4.33
N GLY A 160 12.57 -12.10 4.42
CA GLY A 160 12.70 -13.56 4.38
C GLY A 160 12.10 -14.33 5.56
N GLU A 161 11.77 -13.65 6.66
CA GLU A 161 11.03 -14.23 7.79
C GLU A 161 9.51 -13.94 7.70
N HIS A 162 9.05 -13.34 6.61
CA HIS A 162 7.68 -12.91 6.42
C HIS A 162 7.04 -13.64 5.24
N ASP A 163 5.80 -14.10 5.41
CA ASP A 163 5.05 -14.88 4.42
C ASP A 163 4.97 -14.20 3.04
N VAL A 164 5.01 -12.86 3.02
CA VAL A 164 5.05 -12.07 1.77
C VAL A 164 6.26 -12.42 0.88
N PHE A 165 7.40 -12.80 1.46
CA PHE A 165 8.56 -13.21 0.67
C PHE A 165 8.27 -14.51 -0.09
N ASP A 166 7.72 -15.50 0.61
CA ASP A 166 7.37 -16.79 0.01
C ASP A 166 6.28 -16.62 -1.05
N GLU A 167 5.26 -15.80 -0.78
CA GLU A 167 4.21 -15.48 -1.77
C GLU A 167 4.77 -14.79 -3.01
N LEU A 168 5.74 -13.87 -2.85
CA LEU A 168 6.39 -13.21 -3.97
C LEU A 168 7.30 -14.18 -4.75
N ALA A 169 8.01 -15.07 -4.05
CA ALA A 169 8.83 -16.09 -4.68
C ALA A 169 7.98 -17.08 -5.49
N GLU A 170 6.86 -17.54 -4.93
CA GLU A 170 5.88 -18.38 -5.61
C GLU A 170 5.24 -17.64 -6.80
N TYR A 171 4.92 -16.36 -6.64
CA TYR A 171 4.41 -15.55 -7.74
C TYR A 171 5.39 -15.46 -8.91
N VAL A 172 6.68 -15.23 -8.64
CA VAL A 172 7.70 -15.21 -9.71
C VAL A 172 7.88 -16.61 -10.30
N GLY A 173 8.01 -17.62 -9.44
CA GLY A 173 8.23 -19.01 -9.81
C GLY A 173 7.11 -19.59 -10.67
N ASP A 174 5.87 -19.34 -10.32
CA ASP A 174 4.70 -19.96 -10.95
C ASP A 174 4.00 -19.01 -11.91
N THR A 175 3.68 -17.78 -11.48
CA THR A 175 2.87 -16.88 -12.31
C THR A 175 3.70 -16.25 -13.42
N ILE A 176 4.84 -15.62 -13.09
CA ILE A 176 5.68 -14.95 -14.09
C ILE A 176 6.25 -15.97 -15.08
N ASN A 177 6.81 -17.08 -14.61
CA ASN A 177 7.30 -18.11 -15.54
C ASN A 177 6.18 -18.72 -16.37
N SER A 178 4.99 -18.99 -15.82
CA SER A 178 3.90 -19.57 -16.61
C SER A 178 3.42 -18.67 -17.73
N ILE A 179 3.29 -17.35 -17.50
CA ILE A 179 2.87 -16.43 -18.58
C ILE A 179 3.96 -16.31 -19.65
N VAL A 180 5.23 -16.39 -19.26
CA VAL A 180 6.36 -16.36 -20.18
C VAL A 180 6.46 -17.65 -20.99
N ASP A 181 6.47 -18.81 -20.35
CA ASP A 181 6.52 -20.12 -21.01
C ASP A 181 5.35 -20.28 -21.98
N GLY A 182 4.16 -19.84 -21.53
CA GLY A 182 2.96 -19.78 -22.37
C GLY A 182 3.20 -18.99 -23.65
N LYS A 183 3.72 -17.76 -23.56
CA LYS A 183 3.95 -16.87 -24.73
C LYS A 183 5.14 -17.27 -25.59
N LEU A 184 6.23 -17.71 -24.96
CA LEU A 184 7.43 -18.09 -25.67
C LEU A 184 7.25 -19.42 -26.41
N SER A 185 6.26 -20.24 -26.02
CA SER A 185 5.91 -21.46 -26.73
C SER A 185 5.48 -21.21 -28.18
N TYR A 186 5.91 -22.11 -29.06
CA TYR A 186 5.61 -22.08 -30.49
C TYR A 186 4.10 -21.97 -30.80
N ALA A 187 3.25 -22.63 -30.00
CA ALA A 187 1.80 -22.64 -30.16
C ALA A 187 1.17 -21.24 -30.02
N TYR A 188 1.76 -20.37 -29.18
CA TYR A 188 1.26 -19.03 -28.96
C TYR A 188 1.71 -18.05 -30.06
N ARG A 189 2.96 -18.19 -30.52
CA ARG A 189 3.54 -17.29 -31.53
C ARG A 189 3.02 -17.52 -32.95
N TYR A 190 2.63 -18.75 -33.28
CA TYR A 190 2.26 -19.13 -34.67
C TYR A 190 0.88 -19.76 -34.82
N GLU A 191 0.28 -20.30 -33.75
CA GLU A 191 -0.97 -21.07 -33.82
C GLU A 191 -2.09 -20.56 -32.89
N ALA A 192 -1.99 -19.37 -32.30
CA ALA A 192 -3.08 -18.76 -31.54
C ALA A 192 -4.21 -18.25 -32.47
N ILE A 193 -4.83 -19.19 -33.19
CA ILE A 193 -6.25 -19.17 -33.50
C ILE A 193 -6.95 -19.20 -32.12
N SER A 194 -7.99 -18.39 -31.95
CA SER A 194 -8.75 -18.13 -30.71
C SER A 194 -9.51 -19.35 -30.12
N ASN A 195 -8.89 -20.53 -30.08
CA ASN A 195 -9.43 -21.79 -29.56
C ASN A 195 -8.99 -22.02 -28.09
N GLY A 196 -9.18 -21.03 -27.22
CA GLY A 196 -9.08 -21.21 -25.76
C GLY A 196 -7.71 -20.97 -25.11
N ASN A 197 -6.75 -20.38 -25.84
CA ASN A 197 -5.48 -19.94 -25.26
C ASN A 197 -5.61 -18.48 -24.74
N PRO A 198 -5.10 -18.15 -23.53
CA PRO A 198 -5.28 -16.84 -22.89
C PRO A 198 -4.40 -15.75 -23.54
N THR A 199 -5.01 -14.68 -24.06
CA THR A 199 -4.33 -13.57 -24.75
C THR A 199 -3.29 -12.89 -23.86
N THR A 200 -2.36 -12.12 -24.44
CA THR A 200 -1.36 -11.37 -23.65
C THR A 200 -2.00 -10.47 -22.60
N MET A 201 -3.13 -9.86 -22.94
CA MET A 201 -3.90 -9.04 -22.01
C MET A 201 -4.51 -9.86 -20.88
N GLU A 202 -5.00 -11.08 -21.15
CA GLU A 202 -5.56 -11.96 -20.11
C GLU A 202 -4.47 -12.47 -19.15
N ASP A 203 -3.30 -12.83 -19.68
CA ASP A 203 -2.13 -13.23 -18.87
C ASP A 203 -1.63 -12.06 -18.02
N TYR A 204 -1.54 -10.86 -18.60
CA TYR A 204 -1.19 -9.63 -17.89
C TYR A 204 -2.19 -9.30 -16.78
N ASP A 205 -3.49 -9.31 -17.07
CA ASP A 205 -4.55 -9.04 -16.10
C ASP A 205 -4.54 -10.04 -14.95
N MET A 206 -4.31 -11.32 -15.25
CA MET A 206 -4.17 -12.37 -14.24
C MET A 206 -2.97 -12.08 -13.34
N ALA A 207 -1.79 -11.87 -13.93
CA ALA A 207 -0.57 -11.57 -13.19
C ALA A 207 -0.73 -10.33 -12.31
N MET A 208 -1.28 -9.25 -12.87
CA MET A 208 -1.60 -8.00 -12.16
C MET A 208 -2.55 -8.22 -10.98
N ARG A 209 -3.62 -9.00 -11.16
CA ARG A 209 -4.57 -9.31 -10.06
C ARG A 209 -3.89 -10.11 -8.96
N THR A 210 -3.06 -11.08 -9.33
CA THR A 210 -2.36 -11.92 -8.34
C THR A 210 -1.38 -11.08 -7.53
N ILE A 211 -0.52 -10.26 -8.15
CA ILE A 211 0.41 -9.40 -7.41
C ILE A 211 -0.33 -8.37 -6.55
N LEU A 212 -1.40 -7.76 -7.05
CA LEU A 212 -2.21 -6.83 -6.24
C LEU A 212 -2.87 -7.53 -5.05
N THR A 213 -3.31 -8.78 -5.22
CA THR A 213 -3.87 -9.59 -4.13
C THR A 213 -2.81 -9.88 -3.06
N ILE A 214 -1.58 -10.22 -3.46
CA ILE A 214 -0.46 -10.40 -2.53
C ILE A 214 -0.23 -9.09 -1.77
N ILE A 215 -0.03 -7.98 -2.48
CA ILE A 215 0.26 -6.69 -1.84
C ILE A 215 -0.89 -6.21 -0.94
N ASP A 216 -2.15 -6.39 -1.32
CA ASP A 216 -3.32 -5.97 -0.53
C ASP A 216 -3.46 -6.75 0.78
N LYS A 217 -2.95 -7.97 0.88
CA LYS A 217 -2.84 -8.70 2.17
C LYS A 217 -1.89 -8.02 3.15
N TYR A 218 -0.99 -7.17 2.64
CA TYR A 218 0.12 -6.56 3.38
C TYR A 218 0.14 -5.01 3.29
N LYS A 219 -0.99 -4.37 2.90
CA LYS A 219 -1.27 -2.91 2.96
C LYS A 219 -2.00 -2.38 4.21
#